data_AF-A0A955AH14-F1
#
_entry.id   AF-A0A955AH14-F1
#
_cell.length_a   1.000
_cell.length_b   1.000
_cell.length_c   1.000
_cell.angle_alpha   90.00
_cell.angle_beta   90.00
_cell.angle_gamma   90.00
#
_symmetry.space_group_name_H-M   'P 1'
#
loop_
_entity.id
_entity.type
_entity.pdbx_description
1 polymer ?
#
loop_
_entity_poly.entity_id
_entity_poly.type
_entity_poly.pdbx_seq_one_letter_code
_entity_poly.pdbx_strand_id
1 'polypeptide(L)'
;MLEVFTVSNLITLVMLTLLQIVLGFDNLLYISIESKRVPAEKQPFVRRTGIGLAIALRILLLFIVSHAIERFQSTILALHVAKVVDMDLNGHSLIVLAGGVFIIYTAIKEIYHMVSGHSLEHNESTAQRSVAMSITWIVLMNLVFSFDSILGALALTKVFAVMATAIIISGILMMVLSDRVSEFLKKNRMYEILGLFILLIVGIMLVSEGGHLGHLALFGHEIEAMKKPTFYFVLGVLVLVDIAQSRYQKKLLASQQSQLLANQSIN
;
A
#
# COMPACT_ATOMS: atom_id res chain seq x y z
N MET A 1 12.12 -8.61 -21.84
CA MET A 1 13.19 -9.10 -20.92
C MET A 1 14.31 -8.08 -20.74
N LEU A 2 14.80 -7.40 -21.79
CA LEU A 2 15.88 -6.39 -21.69
C LEU A 2 15.49 -5.07 -21.01
N GLU A 3 14.19 -4.71 -20.98
CA GLU A 3 13.75 -3.45 -20.37
C GLU A 3 13.89 -3.41 -18.85
N VAL A 4 13.81 -4.55 -18.15
CA VAL A 4 13.88 -4.59 -16.67
C VAL A 4 15.27 -4.19 -16.15
N PHE A 5 16.32 -4.49 -16.91
CA PHE A 5 17.72 -4.35 -16.46
C PHE A 5 18.33 -2.97 -16.73
N THR A 6 17.54 -1.97 -17.11
CA THR A 6 18.05 -0.59 -17.15
C THR A 6 18.21 -0.05 -15.74
N VAL A 7 19.20 0.82 -15.50
CA VAL A 7 19.47 1.40 -14.17
C VAL A 7 18.23 2.09 -13.59
N SER A 8 17.48 2.80 -14.42
CA SER A 8 16.23 3.46 -14.01
C SER A 8 15.16 2.46 -13.58
N ASN A 9 15.01 1.35 -14.31
CA ASN A 9 14.00 0.34 -14.00
C ASN A 9 14.40 -0.53 -12.81
N LEU A 10 15.70 -0.71 -12.56
CA LEU A 10 16.19 -1.38 -11.34
C LEU A 10 15.89 -0.53 -10.10
N ILE A 11 16.14 0.77 -10.15
CA ILE A 11 15.76 1.69 -9.06
C ILE A 11 14.25 1.62 -8.83
N THR A 12 13.47 1.68 -9.92
CA THR A 12 12.00 1.59 -9.83
C THR A 12 11.55 0.24 -9.27
N LEU A 13 12.20 -0.86 -9.64
CA LEU A 13 11.92 -2.20 -9.12
C LEU A 13 12.17 -2.25 -7.61
N VAL A 14 13.31 -1.74 -7.13
CA VAL A 14 13.63 -1.67 -5.70
C VAL A 14 12.56 -0.85 -4.97
N MET A 15 12.21 0.32 -5.50
CA MET A 15 11.17 1.17 -4.90
C MET A 15 9.82 0.46 -4.86
N LEU A 16 9.39 -0.17 -5.95
CA LEU A 16 8.15 -0.94 -6.00
C LEU A 16 8.18 -2.13 -5.04
N THR A 17 9.28 -2.87 -4.95
CA THR A 17 9.40 -3.97 -3.99
C THR A 17 9.28 -3.45 -2.56
N LEU A 18 9.94 -2.34 -2.21
CA LEU A 18 9.83 -1.72 -0.89
C LEU A 18 8.39 -1.26 -0.59
N LEU A 19 7.76 -0.58 -1.54
CA LEU A 19 6.37 -0.15 -1.44
C LEU A 19 5.44 -1.34 -1.24
N GLN A 20 5.57 -2.40 -2.04
CA GLN A 20 4.75 -3.60 -1.92
C GLN A 20 4.94 -4.32 -0.58
N ILE A 21 6.15 -4.29 0.00
CA ILE A 21 6.40 -4.84 1.33
C ILE A 21 5.69 -4.01 2.40
N VAL A 22 5.82 -2.69 2.35
CA VAL A 22 5.24 -1.78 3.34
C VAL A 22 3.71 -1.76 3.23
N LEU A 23 3.17 -1.59 2.03
CA LEU A 23 1.73 -1.59 1.74
C LEU A 23 1.11 -2.98 1.90
N GLY A 24 1.89 -4.04 1.66
CA GLY A 24 1.44 -5.43 1.85
C GLY A 24 1.39 -5.88 3.30
N PHE A 25 1.72 -4.99 4.25
CA PHE A 25 1.57 -5.20 5.69
C PHE A 25 0.14 -5.62 6.06
N ASP A 26 -0.86 -4.83 5.62
CA ASP A 26 -2.26 -5.05 6.00
C ASP A 26 -2.76 -6.39 5.46
N ASN A 27 -2.36 -6.72 4.24
CA ASN A 27 -2.69 -7.98 3.59
C ASN A 27 -2.11 -9.17 4.37
N LEU A 28 -0.87 -9.05 4.87
CA LEU A 28 -0.24 -10.10 5.66
C LEU A 28 -0.83 -10.21 7.07
N LEU A 29 -1.16 -9.08 7.70
CA LEU A 29 -1.83 -9.04 9.00
C LEU A 29 -3.20 -9.75 8.91
N TYR A 30 -3.98 -9.45 7.87
CA TYR A 30 -5.25 -10.12 7.60
C TYR A 30 -5.07 -11.62 7.36
N ILE A 31 -4.11 -12.02 6.53
CA ILE A 31 -3.77 -13.44 6.29
C ILE A 31 -3.45 -14.16 7.60
N SER A 32 -2.69 -13.53 8.49
CA SER A 32 -2.35 -14.12 9.78
C SER A 32 -3.55 -14.26 10.69
N ILE A 33 -4.38 -13.22 10.81
CA ILE A 33 -5.61 -13.24 11.62
C ILE A 33 -6.55 -14.33 11.09
N GLU A 34 -6.79 -14.38 9.78
CA GLU A 34 -7.70 -15.34 9.18
C GLU A 34 -7.16 -16.78 9.28
N SER A 35 -5.84 -16.97 9.15
CA SER A 35 -5.23 -18.28 9.38
C SER A 35 -5.39 -18.77 10.82
N LYS A 36 -5.54 -17.90 11.80
CA LYS A 36 -5.76 -18.29 13.20
C LYS A 36 -7.18 -18.80 13.47
N ARG A 37 -8.11 -18.63 12.53
CA ARG A 37 -9.48 -19.14 12.60
C ARG A 37 -9.60 -20.62 12.20
N VAL A 38 -8.50 -21.27 11.82
CA VAL A 38 -8.44 -22.72 11.55
C VAL A 38 -7.58 -23.43 12.61
N PRO A 39 -7.72 -24.76 12.79
CA PRO A 39 -6.87 -25.53 13.70
C PRO A 39 -5.38 -25.29 13.47
N ALA A 40 -4.59 -25.25 14.54
CA ALA A 40 -3.15 -24.89 14.54
C ALA A 40 -2.33 -25.63 13.46
N GLU A 41 -2.64 -26.91 13.26
CA GLU A 41 -2.02 -27.80 12.26
C GLU A 41 -2.22 -27.33 10.82
N LYS A 42 -3.34 -26.65 10.53
CA LYS A 42 -3.72 -26.21 9.17
C LYS A 42 -3.36 -24.76 8.87
N GLN A 43 -2.96 -23.98 9.87
CA GLN A 43 -2.66 -22.55 9.69
C GLN A 43 -1.50 -22.29 8.71
N PRO A 44 -0.36 -23.03 8.76
CA PRO A 44 0.73 -22.82 7.80
C PRO A 44 0.29 -23.09 6.35
N PHE A 45 -0.55 -24.11 6.15
CA PHE A 45 -1.14 -24.41 4.85
C PHE A 45 -2.04 -23.26 4.37
N VAL A 46 -2.95 -22.77 5.21
CA VAL A 46 -3.83 -21.64 4.88
C VAL A 46 -3.03 -20.39 4.51
N ARG A 47 -1.97 -20.07 5.28
CA ARG A 47 -1.11 -18.91 4.98
C ARG A 47 -0.40 -19.05 3.64
N ARG A 48 0.32 -20.16 3.41
CA ARG A 48 1.10 -20.36 2.18
C ARG A 48 0.22 -20.40 0.94
N THR A 49 -0.89 -21.15 1.00
CA THR A 49 -1.86 -21.24 -0.09
C THR A 49 -2.53 -19.90 -0.33
N GLY A 50 -2.95 -19.20 0.73
CA GLY A 50 -3.51 -17.86 0.66
C GLY A 50 -2.57 -16.85 0.02
N ILE A 51 -1.29 -16.81 0.42
CA ILE A 51 -0.25 -15.94 -0.17
C ILE A 51 0.00 -16.30 -1.64
N GLY A 52 0.09 -17.59 -1.98
CA GLY A 52 0.29 -18.02 -3.37
C GLY A 52 -0.85 -17.59 -4.30
N LEU A 53 -2.10 -17.84 -3.88
CA LEU A 53 -3.29 -17.37 -4.60
C LEU A 53 -3.36 -15.84 -4.67
N ALA A 54 -2.98 -15.15 -3.60
CA ALA A 54 -2.93 -13.69 -3.55
C ALA A 54 -1.99 -13.09 -4.60
N ILE A 55 -0.79 -13.67 -4.76
CA ILE A 55 0.19 -13.24 -5.77
C ILE A 55 -0.36 -13.50 -7.18
N ALA A 56 -0.91 -14.68 -7.43
CA ALA A 56 -1.47 -15.03 -8.74
C ALA A 56 -2.60 -14.06 -9.14
N LEU A 57 -3.52 -13.79 -8.22
CA LEU A 57 -4.61 -12.83 -8.45
C LEU A 57 -4.11 -11.41 -8.62
N ARG A 58 -3.05 -10.98 -7.93
CA ARG A 58 -2.43 -9.67 -8.14
C ARG A 58 -1.89 -9.52 -9.56
N ILE A 59 -1.22 -10.54 -10.09
CA ILE A 59 -0.69 -10.51 -11.45
C ILE A 59 -1.84 -10.47 -12.46
N LEU A 60 -2.89 -11.27 -12.24
CA LEU A 60 -4.09 -11.24 -13.08
C LEU A 60 -4.78 -9.88 -13.04
N LEU A 61 -4.96 -9.29 -11.85
CA LEU A 61 -5.57 -7.99 -11.68
C LEU A 61 -4.72 -6.90 -12.33
N LEU A 62 -3.39 -6.95 -12.18
CA LEU A 62 -2.47 -6.03 -12.85
C LEU A 62 -2.64 -6.10 -14.38
N PHE A 63 -2.75 -7.30 -14.95
CA PHE A 63 -3.00 -7.48 -16.37
C PHE A 63 -4.34 -6.87 -16.79
N ILE A 64 -5.42 -7.15 -16.06
CA ILE A 64 -6.76 -6.62 -16.35
C ILE A 64 -6.78 -5.09 -16.27
N VAL A 65 -6.24 -4.50 -15.19
CA VAL A 65 -6.26 -3.05 -14.96
C VAL A 65 -5.38 -2.32 -15.97
N SER A 66 -4.17 -2.83 -16.24
CA SER A 66 -3.27 -2.22 -17.25
C SER A 66 -3.90 -2.20 -18.64
N HIS A 67 -4.50 -3.31 -19.07
CA HIS A 67 -5.17 -3.38 -20.37
C HIS A 67 -6.45 -2.54 -20.40
N ALA A 68 -7.23 -2.50 -19.32
CA ALA A 68 -8.40 -1.63 -19.25
C ALA A 68 -8.00 -0.17 -19.46
N ILE A 69 -6.99 0.30 -18.73
CA ILE A 69 -6.46 1.67 -18.85
C ILE A 69 -6.02 1.98 -20.29
N GLU A 70 -5.29 1.08 -20.94
CA GLU A 70 -4.86 1.26 -22.33
C GLU A 70 -6.04 1.38 -23.31
N ARG A 71 -7.15 0.68 -23.05
CA ARG A 71 -8.35 0.70 -23.89
C ARG A 71 -9.25 1.92 -23.64
N PHE A 72 -9.17 2.52 -22.45
CA PHE A 72 -10.02 3.64 -22.05
C PHE A 72 -9.35 5.02 -22.23
N GLN A 73 -8.51 5.18 -23.27
CA GLN A 73 -7.80 6.44 -23.53
C GLN A 73 -8.60 7.47 -24.33
N SER A 74 -9.72 7.09 -24.96
CA SER A 74 -10.57 8.04 -25.68
C SER A 74 -11.22 9.03 -24.73
N THR A 75 -11.28 10.32 -25.10
CA THR A 75 -12.01 11.35 -24.34
C THR A 75 -13.48 10.98 -24.23
N ILE A 76 -13.98 10.96 -23.00
CA ILE A 76 -15.37 10.59 -22.65
C ILE A 76 -16.16 11.84 -22.25
N LEU A 77 -15.52 12.81 -21.60
CA LEU A 77 -16.15 14.02 -21.10
C LEU A 77 -15.21 15.21 -21.27
N ALA A 78 -15.68 16.24 -21.97
CA ALA A 78 -15.00 17.52 -22.12
C ALA A 78 -15.85 18.62 -21.49
N LEU A 79 -15.29 19.43 -20.60
CA LEU A 79 -16.01 20.50 -19.93
C LEU A 79 -15.14 21.74 -19.79
N HIS A 80 -15.55 22.80 -20.49
CA HIS A 80 -14.82 24.06 -20.58
C HIS A 80 -15.72 25.17 -20.00
N VAL A 81 -15.53 25.51 -18.73
CA VAL A 81 -16.30 26.57 -18.04
C VAL A 81 -15.42 27.80 -17.89
N ALA A 82 -15.64 28.76 -18.81
CA ALA A 82 -15.25 30.17 -18.72
C ALA A 82 -13.94 30.48 -17.96
N LYS A 83 -12.81 29.85 -18.35
CA LYS A 83 -11.46 30.01 -17.74
C LYS A 83 -11.33 29.63 -16.26
N VAL A 84 -12.38 29.11 -15.63
CA VAL A 84 -12.35 28.69 -14.22
C VAL A 84 -12.00 27.20 -14.11
N VAL A 85 -12.62 26.37 -14.94
CA VAL A 85 -12.36 24.93 -15.01
C VAL A 85 -12.30 24.52 -16.47
N ASP A 86 -11.19 23.91 -16.86
CA ASP A 86 -11.03 23.22 -18.13
C ASP A 86 -10.71 21.74 -17.88
N MET A 87 -11.31 20.82 -18.62
CA MET A 87 -11.04 19.38 -18.49
C MET A 87 -11.42 18.61 -19.77
N ASP A 88 -10.56 17.67 -20.13
CA ASP A 88 -10.77 16.63 -21.15
C ASP A 88 -10.54 15.26 -20.52
N LEU A 89 -11.56 14.76 -19.82
CA LEU A 89 -11.51 13.48 -19.13
C LEU A 89 -11.64 12.32 -20.12
N ASN A 90 -10.71 11.40 -20.04
CA ASN A 90 -10.79 10.06 -20.65
C ASN A 90 -11.01 9.02 -19.54
N GLY A 91 -11.31 7.77 -19.91
CA GLY A 91 -11.56 6.74 -18.90
C GLY A 91 -10.31 6.38 -18.09
N HIS A 92 -9.11 6.53 -18.67
CA HIS A 92 -7.85 6.39 -17.94
C HIS A 92 -7.69 7.46 -16.85
N SER A 93 -7.89 8.74 -17.17
CA SER A 93 -7.80 9.84 -16.21
C SER A 93 -8.83 9.69 -15.10
N LEU A 94 -10.04 9.22 -15.42
CA LEU A 94 -11.09 8.96 -14.45
C LEU A 94 -10.73 7.81 -13.50
N ILE A 95 -10.23 6.68 -14.02
CA ILE A 95 -9.79 5.53 -13.21
C ILE A 95 -8.66 5.95 -12.27
N VAL A 96 -7.68 6.69 -12.78
CA VAL A 96 -6.52 7.15 -12.01
C VAL A 96 -6.92 8.18 -10.95
N LEU A 97 -7.77 9.17 -11.29
CA LEU A 97 -8.30 10.15 -10.34
C LEU A 97 -9.14 9.50 -9.25
N ALA A 98 -10.11 8.66 -9.63
CA ALA A 98 -10.97 7.98 -8.68
C ALA A 98 -10.16 7.06 -7.76
N GLY A 99 -9.19 6.33 -8.32
CA GLY A 99 -8.24 5.53 -7.57
C GLY A 99 -7.39 6.34 -6.59
N GLY A 100 -6.86 7.48 -7.02
CA GLY A 100 -6.10 8.39 -6.16
C GLY A 100 -6.94 8.94 -5.01
N VAL A 101 -8.16 9.40 -5.29
CA VAL A 101 -9.10 9.88 -4.26
C VAL A 101 -9.48 8.77 -3.27
N PHE A 102 -9.77 7.56 -3.78
CA PHE A 102 -10.09 6.40 -2.96
C PHE A 102 -8.95 6.05 -2.01
N ILE A 103 -7.71 6.04 -2.50
CA ILE A 103 -6.50 5.79 -1.72
C ILE A 103 -6.30 6.87 -0.64
N ILE A 104 -6.41 8.15 -1.00
CA ILE A 104 -6.29 9.26 -0.04
C ILE A 104 -7.34 9.13 1.06
N TYR A 105 -8.61 8.89 0.69
CA TYR A 105 -9.69 8.73 1.65
C TYR A 105 -9.42 7.57 2.62
N THR A 106 -9.02 6.42 2.09
CA THR A 106 -8.72 5.21 2.89
C THR A 106 -7.55 5.46 3.83
N ALA A 107 -6.46 6.05 3.36
CA ALA A 107 -5.29 6.38 4.18
C ALA A 107 -5.65 7.37 5.31
N ILE A 108 -6.38 8.45 5.01
CA ILE A 108 -6.81 9.43 6.02
C ILE A 108 -7.72 8.77 7.06
N LYS A 109 -8.69 7.98 6.61
CA LYS A 109 -9.62 7.27 7.50
C LYS A 109 -8.88 6.34 8.46
N GLU A 110 -7.90 5.60 7.96
CA GLU A 110 -7.11 4.67 8.79
C GLU A 110 -6.20 5.40 9.77
N ILE A 111 -5.54 6.48 9.33
CA ILE A 111 -4.76 7.37 10.21
C ILE A 111 -5.64 7.91 11.34
N TYR A 112 -6.85 8.39 11.03
CA TYR A 112 -7.79 8.90 12.03
C TYR A 112 -8.19 7.82 13.04
N HIS A 113 -8.52 6.61 12.56
CA HIS A 113 -8.86 5.47 13.42
C HIS A 113 -7.73 5.13 14.39
N MET A 114 -6.49 5.09 13.89
CA MET A 114 -5.32 4.75 14.69
C MET A 114 -5.03 5.81 15.76
N VAL A 115 -5.16 7.10 15.42
CA VAL A 115 -4.96 8.22 16.36
C VAL A 115 -6.08 8.29 17.40
N SER A 116 -7.31 7.90 17.04
CA SER A 116 -8.48 7.94 17.93
C SER A 116 -8.47 6.89 19.05
N GLY A 117 -7.39 6.11 19.19
CA GLY A 117 -7.24 5.09 20.23
C GLY A 117 -8.20 3.90 20.11
N HIS A 118 -9.14 3.93 19.15
CA HIS A 118 -9.92 2.79 18.72
C HIS A 118 -9.02 1.87 17.90
N SER A 119 -8.12 1.21 18.60
CA SER A 119 -7.54 -0.02 18.10
C SER A 119 -8.74 -0.88 17.71
N LEU A 120 -8.83 -1.27 16.43
CA LEU A 120 -9.63 -2.41 16.03
C LEU A 120 -9.05 -3.62 16.79
N GLU A 121 -9.40 -3.75 18.07
CA GLU A 121 -9.48 -5.06 18.68
C GLU A 121 -10.48 -5.79 17.82
N HIS A 122 -9.93 -6.62 16.94
CA HIS A 122 -10.67 -7.53 16.10
C HIS A 122 -11.29 -8.59 17.03
N ASN A 123 -12.27 -8.16 17.83
CA ASN A 123 -13.18 -8.98 18.63
C ASN A 123 -14.20 -9.60 17.67
N GLU A 124 -13.72 -10.23 16.60
CA GLU A 124 -14.55 -11.15 15.84
C GLU A 124 -14.50 -12.51 16.54
N SER A 125 -15.68 -13.01 16.82
CA SER A 125 -15.93 -14.27 17.50
C SER A 125 -15.03 -15.41 16.99
N THR A 126 -14.50 -16.15 17.95
CA THR A 126 -13.61 -17.31 17.85
C THR A 126 -14.28 -18.55 17.25
N ALA A 127 -15.22 -18.36 16.32
CA ALA A 127 -15.80 -19.47 15.57
C ALA A 127 -14.74 -20.03 14.61
N GLN A 128 -14.40 -21.31 14.77
CA GLN A 128 -13.53 -22.00 13.83
C GLN A 128 -14.18 -21.96 12.43
N ARG A 129 -13.46 -21.40 11.46
CA ARG A 129 -13.86 -21.41 10.06
C ARG A 129 -13.29 -22.64 9.37
N SER A 130 -13.93 -23.06 8.28
CA SER A 130 -13.33 -24.08 7.41
C SER A 130 -12.09 -23.51 6.71
N VAL A 131 -11.16 -24.39 6.33
CA VAL A 131 -9.96 -24.02 5.56
C VAL A 131 -10.34 -23.31 4.25
N ALA A 132 -11.32 -23.85 3.53
CA ALA A 132 -11.80 -23.26 2.29
C ALA A 132 -12.36 -21.85 2.51
N MET A 133 -13.18 -21.65 3.53
CA MET A 133 -13.75 -20.33 3.84
C MET A 133 -12.65 -19.32 4.22
N SER A 134 -11.65 -19.74 5.00
CA SER A 134 -10.54 -18.87 5.40
C SER A 134 -9.68 -18.45 4.20
N ILE A 135 -9.40 -19.39 3.28
CA ILE A 135 -8.68 -19.10 2.04
C ILE A 135 -9.51 -18.16 1.15
N THR A 136 -10.81 -18.38 1.03
CA THR A 136 -11.69 -17.50 0.25
C THR A 136 -11.70 -16.07 0.80
N TRP A 137 -11.78 -15.89 2.12
CA TRP A 137 -11.71 -14.56 2.74
C TRP A 137 -10.36 -13.88 2.54
N ILE A 138 -9.26 -14.63 2.68
CA ILE A 138 -7.91 -14.14 2.37
C ILE A 138 -7.84 -13.63 0.94
N VAL A 139 -8.32 -14.44 -0.01
CA VAL A 139 -8.32 -14.10 -1.43
C VAL A 139 -9.18 -12.87 -1.71
N LEU A 140 -10.38 -12.82 -1.15
CA LEU A 140 -11.32 -11.71 -1.36
C LEU A 140 -10.76 -10.40 -0.81
N MET A 141 -10.25 -10.39 0.42
CA MET A 141 -9.69 -9.19 1.02
C MET A 141 -8.41 -8.75 0.31
N ASN A 142 -7.56 -9.70 -0.07
CA ASN A 142 -6.39 -9.37 -0.87
C ASN A 142 -6.78 -8.78 -2.23
N LEU A 143 -7.87 -9.22 -2.87
CA LEU A 143 -8.34 -8.63 -4.12
C LEU A 143 -8.66 -7.13 -3.93
N VAL A 144 -9.40 -6.79 -2.87
CA VAL A 144 -9.77 -5.40 -2.54
C VAL A 144 -8.51 -4.55 -2.30
N PHE A 145 -7.61 -5.01 -1.41
CA PHE A 145 -6.38 -4.26 -1.10
C PHE A 145 -5.36 -4.24 -2.25
N SER A 146 -5.43 -5.20 -3.17
CA SER A 146 -4.53 -5.22 -4.32
C SER A 146 -4.78 -4.07 -5.28
N PHE A 147 -6.00 -3.56 -5.33
CA PHE A 147 -6.37 -2.45 -6.19
C PHE A 147 -5.50 -1.21 -5.92
N ASP A 148 -5.34 -0.82 -4.65
CA ASP A 148 -4.54 0.34 -4.23
C ASP A 148 -3.07 0.20 -4.62
N SER A 149 -2.50 -0.96 -4.29
CA SER A 149 -1.09 -1.24 -4.58
C SER A 149 -0.78 -1.35 -6.08
N ILE A 150 -1.75 -1.74 -6.90
CA ILE A 150 -1.62 -1.82 -8.36
C ILE A 150 -1.71 -0.43 -8.98
N LEU A 151 -2.67 0.39 -8.56
CA LEU A 151 -2.78 1.78 -9.02
C LEU A 151 -1.52 2.56 -8.68
N GLY A 152 -1.00 2.42 -7.45
CA GLY A 152 0.27 3.03 -7.06
C GLY A 152 1.46 2.58 -7.91
N ALA A 153 1.51 1.30 -8.26
CA ALA A 153 2.56 0.77 -9.13
C ALA A 153 2.48 1.34 -10.56
N LEU A 154 1.27 1.51 -11.10
CA LEU A 154 1.02 2.08 -12.43
C LEU A 154 1.44 3.56 -12.51
N ALA A 155 1.32 4.31 -11.41
CA ALA A 155 1.84 5.68 -11.33
C ALA A 155 3.38 5.72 -11.46
N LEU A 156 4.07 4.70 -10.94
CA LEU A 156 5.53 4.65 -10.87
C LEU A 156 6.18 4.10 -12.13
N THR A 157 5.55 3.15 -12.83
CA THR A 157 6.09 2.61 -14.08
C THR A 157 5.00 2.09 -15.00
N LYS A 158 5.24 2.24 -16.31
CA LYS A 158 4.41 1.66 -17.36
C LYS A 158 4.91 0.27 -17.78
N VAL A 159 6.05 -0.17 -17.26
CA VAL A 159 6.66 -1.45 -17.63
C VAL A 159 6.04 -2.59 -16.82
N PHE A 160 5.10 -3.32 -17.44
CA PHE A 160 4.41 -4.46 -16.82
C PHE A 160 5.38 -5.45 -16.16
N ALA A 161 6.47 -5.79 -16.85
CA ALA A 161 7.46 -6.74 -16.34
C ALA A 161 8.11 -6.29 -15.03
N VAL A 162 8.34 -4.98 -14.84
CA VAL A 162 8.90 -4.44 -13.59
C VAL A 162 7.90 -4.57 -12.45
N MET A 163 6.63 -4.21 -12.68
CA MET A 163 5.56 -4.33 -11.67
C MET A 163 5.31 -5.79 -11.28
N ALA A 164 5.18 -6.68 -12.27
CA ALA A 164 4.97 -8.10 -12.02
C ALA A 164 6.15 -8.72 -11.23
N THR A 165 7.38 -8.36 -11.60
CA THR A 165 8.58 -8.83 -10.88
C THR A 165 8.61 -8.33 -9.45
N ALA A 166 8.27 -7.05 -9.19
CA ALA A 166 8.16 -6.51 -7.84
C ALA A 166 7.11 -7.27 -7.00
N ILE A 167 5.94 -7.56 -7.57
CA ILE A 167 4.87 -8.34 -6.90
C ILE A 167 5.37 -9.74 -6.54
N ILE A 168 6.06 -10.42 -7.46
CA ILE A 168 6.59 -11.77 -7.24
C ILE A 168 7.67 -11.77 -6.16
N ILE A 169 8.66 -10.87 -6.26
CA ILE A 169 9.74 -10.77 -5.27
C ILE A 169 9.18 -10.48 -3.88
N SER A 170 8.30 -9.47 -3.78
CA SER A 170 7.67 -9.11 -2.51
C SER A 170 6.83 -10.27 -1.96
N GLY A 171 6.08 -10.96 -2.82
CA GLY A 171 5.23 -12.07 -2.43
C GLY A 171 6.03 -13.28 -1.93
N ILE A 172 7.14 -13.62 -2.59
CA ILE A 172 8.06 -14.67 -2.14
C ILE A 172 8.67 -14.28 -0.79
N LEU A 173 9.13 -13.04 -0.64
CA LEU A 173 9.68 -12.55 0.62
C LEU A 173 8.65 -12.65 1.76
N MET A 174 7.40 -12.25 1.50
CA MET A 174 6.30 -12.42 2.45
C MET A 174 6.01 -13.88 2.77
N MET A 175 6.06 -14.78 1.79
CA MET A 175 5.83 -16.22 2.03
C MET A 175 6.91 -16.83 2.93
N VAL A 176 8.17 -16.48 2.70
CA VAL A 176 9.30 -16.95 3.51
C VAL A 176 9.25 -16.38 4.92
N LEU A 177 8.82 -15.12 5.04
CA LEU A 177 8.83 -14.40 6.30
C LEU A 177 7.47 -14.39 7.02
N SER A 178 6.42 -15.02 6.50
CA SER A 178 5.03 -14.81 6.97
C SER A 178 4.85 -15.06 8.46
N ASP A 179 5.53 -16.10 8.97
CA ASP A 179 5.42 -16.50 10.38
C ASP A 179 6.13 -15.49 11.29
N ARG A 180 7.28 -14.94 10.87
CA ARG A 180 8.04 -13.95 11.66
C ARG A 180 7.51 -12.54 11.53
N VAL A 181 7.12 -12.15 10.31
CA VAL A 181 6.64 -10.82 10.02
C VAL A 181 5.31 -10.60 10.72
N SER A 182 4.39 -11.56 10.75
CA SER A 182 3.15 -11.37 11.51
C SER A 182 3.39 -11.07 13.00
N GLU A 183 4.35 -11.73 13.64
CA GLU A 183 4.68 -11.50 15.05
C GLU A 183 5.47 -10.20 15.27
N PHE A 184 6.40 -9.89 14.38
CA PHE A 184 7.17 -8.65 14.39
C PHE A 184 6.26 -7.43 14.20
N LEU A 185 5.35 -7.49 13.24
CA LEU A 185 4.45 -6.40 12.89
C LEU A 185 3.45 -6.09 14.01
N LYS A 186 2.90 -7.12 14.68
CA LYS A 186 2.06 -6.92 15.87
C LYS A 186 2.77 -6.15 16.99
N LYS A 187 4.09 -6.35 17.13
CA LYS A 187 4.92 -5.68 18.14
C LYS A 187 5.40 -4.30 17.70
N ASN A 188 5.32 -3.99 16.42
CA ASN A 188 5.92 -2.79 15.82
C ASN A 188 4.92 -1.99 14.98
N ARG A 189 3.79 -1.59 15.58
CA ARG A 189 2.75 -0.72 15.01
C ARG A 189 3.25 0.58 14.36
N MET A 190 4.43 1.08 14.74
CA MET A 190 5.02 2.26 14.10
C MET A 190 5.23 2.09 12.58
N TYR A 191 5.49 0.87 12.11
CA TYR A 191 5.67 0.62 10.67
C TYR A 191 4.36 0.63 9.88
N GLU A 192 3.22 0.44 10.55
CA GLU A 192 1.88 0.55 9.97
C GLU A 192 1.60 2.01 9.58
N ILE A 193 1.90 2.95 10.48
CA ILE A 193 1.78 4.40 10.25
C ILE A 193 2.60 4.83 9.03
N LEU A 194 3.86 4.36 8.95
CA LEU A 194 4.75 4.65 7.82
C LEU A 194 4.11 4.26 6.49
N GLY A 195 3.48 3.08 6.42
CA GLY A 195 2.79 2.61 5.22
C GLY A 195 1.58 3.45 4.84
N LEU A 196 0.79 3.92 5.81
CA LEU A 196 -0.35 4.79 5.55
C LEU A 196 0.07 6.15 4.99
N PHE A 197 1.17 6.73 5.47
CA PHE A 197 1.71 7.96 4.89
C PHE A 197 2.25 7.77 3.48
N ILE A 198 2.89 6.64 3.21
CA ILE A 198 3.34 6.28 1.87
C ILE A 198 2.15 6.14 0.93
N LEU A 199 1.10 5.44 1.37
CA LEU A 199 -0.16 5.28 0.65
C LEU A 199 -0.79 6.65 0.35
N LEU A 200 -0.80 7.58 1.31
CA LEU A 200 -1.29 8.94 1.12
C LEU A 200 -0.51 9.69 0.02
N ILE A 201 0.83 9.61 0.01
CA ILE A 201 1.67 10.24 -1.02
C ILE A 201 1.40 9.61 -2.39
N VAL A 202 1.25 8.29 -2.46
CA VAL A 202 0.85 7.59 -3.69
C VAL A 202 -0.52 8.07 -4.17
N GLY A 203 -1.47 8.26 -3.26
CA GLY A 203 -2.79 8.82 -3.58
C GLY A 203 -2.68 10.23 -4.16
N ILE A 204 -1.88 11.11 -3.57
CA ILE A 204 -1.61 12.45 -4.09
C ILE A 204 -0.96 12.39 -5.48
N MET A 205 0.01 11.50 -5.67
CA MET A 205 0.66 11.27 -6.96
C MET A 205 -0.38 10.86 -8.02
N LEU A 206 -1.27 9.93 -7.70
CA LEU A 206 -2.34 9.49 -8.60
C LEU A 206 -3.34 10.60 -8.92
N VAL A 207 -3.76 11.39 -7.93
CA VAL A 207 -4.65 12.54 -8.19
C VAL A 207 -3.98 13.55 -9.12
N SER A 208 -2.68 13.81 -8.94
CA SER A 208 -1.93 14.70 -9.85
C SER A 208 -1.78 14.12 -11.26
N GLU A 209 -1.48 12.82 -11.38
CA GLU A 209 -1.33 12.14 -12.67
C GLU A 209 -2.67 12.08 -13.40
N GLY A 210 -3.75 11.71 -12.72
CA GLY A 210 -5.08 11.68 -13.29
C GLY A 210 -5.58 13.08 -13.67
N GLY A 211 -5.22 14.10 -12.88
CA GLY A 211 -5.46 15.50 -13.21
C GLY A 211 -4.79 15.90 -14.53
N HIS A 212 -3.52 15.56 -14.65
CA HIS A 212 -2.72 15.80 -15.84
C HIS A 212 -3.25 15.05 -17.08
N LEU A 213 -3.57 13.76 -16.94
CA LEU A 213 -4.15 12.92 -18.00
C LEU A 213 -5.53 13.39 -18.47
N GLY A 214 -6.25 14.10 -17.61
CA GLY A 214 -7.56 14.67 -17.91
C GLY A 214 -7.51 16.13 -18.36
N HIS A 215 -6.31 16.67 -18.63
CA HIS A 215 -6.09 18.10 -18.94
C HIS A 215 -6.83 19.04 -18.00
N LEU A 216 -6.90 18.69 -16.70
CA LEU A 216 -7.59 19.50 -15.72
C LEU A 216 -6.83 20.79 -15.48
N ALA A 217 -7.46 21.91 -15.76
CA ALA A 217 -6.98 23.24 -15.41
C ALA A 217 -7.91 23.90 -14.39
N LEU A 218 -7.32 24.45 -13.33
CA LEU A 218 -8.01 25.23 -12.31
C LEU A 218 -7.52 26.68 -12.38
N PHE A 219 -8.44 27.61 -12.52
CA PHE A 219 -8.12 29.05 -12.60
C PHE A 219 -7.10 29.41 -13.71
N GLY A 220 -7.11 28.66 -14.81
CA GLY A 220 -6.17 28.83 -15.92
C GLY A 220 -4.79 28.19 -15.72
N HIS A 221 -4.59 27.44 -14.63
CA HIS A 221 -3.37 26.66 -14.39
C HIS A 221 -3.64 25.16 -14.53
N GLU A 222 -2.93 24.51 -15.45
CA GLU A 222 -2.99 23.06 -15.64
C GLU A 222 -2.39 22.31 -14.44
N ILE A 223 -3.03 21.20 -14.08
CA ILE A 223 -2.50 20.27 -13.09
C ILE A 223 -1.37 19.46 -13.75
N GLU A 224 -0.15 19.64 -13.24
CA GLU A 224 1.00 18.84 -13.63
C GLU A 224 1.12 17.57 -12.78
N ALA A 225 1.49 16.47 -13.44
CA ALA A 225 1.82 15.22 -12.78
C ALA A 225 3.05 15.36 -11.88
N MET A 226 3.00 14.77 -10.69
CA MET A 226 4.14 14.70 -9.79
C MET A 226 5.29 13.94 -10.46
N LYS A 227 6.46 14.59 -10.57
CA LYS A 227 7.66 13.95 -11.12
C LYS A 227 8.13 12.81 -10.20
N LYS A 228 8.47 11.65 -10.78
CA LYS A 228 8.95 10.47 -10.04
C LYS A 228 10.14 10.73 -9.10
N PRO A 229 11.17 11.53 -9.49
CA PRO A 229 12.25 11.87 -8.56
C PRO A 229 11.75 12.62 -7.32
N THR A 230 10.75 13.50 -7.47
CA THR A 230 10.11 14.18 -6.33
C THR A 230 9.45 13.17 -5.40
N PHE A 231 8.72 12.21 -5.95
CA PHE A 231 8.14 11.12 -5.17
C PHE A 231 9.21 10.33 -4.39
N TYR A 232 10.30 9.92 -5.05
CA TYR A 232 11.40 9.20 -4.39
C TYR A 232 12.08 10.03 -3.30
N PHE A 233 12.27 11.32 -3.55
CA PHE A 233 12.86 12.23 -2.58
C PHE A 233 11.97 12.37 -1.34
N VAL A 234 10.68 12.62 -1.51
CA VAL A 234 9.71 12.70 -0.40
C VAL A 234 9.69 11.40 0.39
N LEU A 235 9.65 10.25 -0.29
CA LEU A 235 9.69 8.95 0.37
C LEU A 235 10.97 8.74 1.19
N GLY A 236 12.13 9.10 0.62
CA GLY A 236 13.42 9.02 1.32
C GLY A 236 13.44 9.89 2.57
N VAL A 237 12.98 11.13 2.48
CA VAL A 237 12.85 12.04 3.63
C VAL A 237 11.92 11.44 4.69
N LEU A 238 10.77 10.89 4.29
CA LEU A 238 9.79 10.32 5.20
C LEU A 238 10.36 9.12 5.98
N VAL A 239 11.07 8.22 5.30
CA VAL A 239 11.76 7.09 5.94
C VAL A 239 12.85 7.58 6.89
N LEU A 240 13.63 8.60 6.52
CA LEU A 240 14.67 9.16 7.39
C LEU A 240 14.07 9.79 8.65
N VAL A 241 12.97 10.54 8.51
CA VAL A 241 12.24 11.13 9.63
C VAL A 241 11.69 10.04 10.55
N ASP A 242 11.09 8.98 9.99
CA ASP A 242 10.57 7.86 10.78
C ASP A 242 11.70 7.13 11.55
N ILE A 243 12.85 6.90 10.92
CA ILE A 243 14.03 6.32 11.59
C ILE A 243 14.50 7.22 12.74
N ALA A 244 14.58 8.54 12.52
CA ALA A 244 14.99 9.50 13.54
C ALA A 244 14.00 9.52 14.71
N GLN A 245 12.70 9.56 14.42
CA GLN A 245 11.62 9.54 15.41
C GLN A 245 11.62 8.23 16.20
N SER A 246 11.75 7.08 15.54
CA SER A 246 11.81 5.77 16.17
C SER A 246 13.00 5.65 17.13
N ARG A 247 14.17 6.17 16.75
CA ARG A 247 15.35 6.23 17.63
C ARG A 247 15.13 7.13 18.83
N TYR A 248 14.49 8.29 18.64
CA TYR A 248 14.19 9.23 19.71
C TYR A 248 13.20 8.64 20.73
N GLN A 249 12.10 8.03 20.27
CA GLN A 249 11.13 7.37 21.14
C GLN A 249 11.74 6.23 21.96
N LYS A 250 12.60 5.40 21.35
CA LYS A 250 13.31 4.34 22.08
C LYS A 250 14.18 4.89 23.21
N LYS A 251 14.88 6.02 22.97
CA LYS A 251 15.69 6.69 24.01
C LYS A 251 14.83 7.25 25.15
N LEU A 252 13.69 7.86 24.82
CA LEU A 252 12.75 8.37 25.83
C LEU A 252 12.21 7.25 26.73
N LEU A 253 11.76 6.14 26.15
CA LEU A 253 11.25 4.99 26.89
C LEU A 253 12.33 4.38 27.81
N ALA A 254 13.56 4.23 27.30
CA ALA A 254 14.68 3.74 28.11
C ALA A 254 14.99 4.68 29.30
N SER A 255 14.88 5.99 29.09
CA SER A 255 15.12 7.00 30.14
C SER A 255 14.01 6.95 31.22
N GLN A 256 12.75 6.83 30.81
CA GLN A 256 11.61 6.68 31.73
C GLN A 256 11.72 5.39 32.55
N GLN A 257 12.08 4.27 31.91
CA GLN A 257 12.26 3.00 32.61
C GLN A 257 13.39 3.07 33.64
N SER A 258 14.49 3.73 33.30
CA SER A 258 15.61 3.96 34.24
C SER A 258 15.19 4.81 35.44
N GLN A 259 14.36 5.85 35.23
CA GLN A 259 13.81 6.66 36.32
C GLN A 259 12.86 5.87 37.22
N LEU A 260 12.01 5.01 36.66
CA LEU A 260 11.10 4.16 37.43
C LEU A 260 11.88 3.18 38.31
N LEU A 261 12.94 2.55 37.79
CA LEU A 261 13.79 1.64 38.54
C LEU A 261 14.56 2.36 39.66
N ALA A 262 15.07 3.57 39.40
CA ALA A 262 15.73 4.39 40.41
C ALA A 262 14.76 4.75 41.55
N ASN A 263 13.53 5.15 41.24
CA ASN A 263 12.52 5.47 42.25
C ASN A 263 12.05 4.24 43.06
N GLN A 264 12.08 3.04 42.48
CA GLN A 264 11.79 1.80 43.21
C GLN A 264 12.92 1.34 44.13
N SER A 265 14.17 1.73 43.86
CA SER A 265 15.33 1.39 44.70
C SER A 265 15.50 2.28 45.95
N ILE A 266 14.74 3.38 46.03
CA ILE A 266 14.79 4.37 47.12
C ILE A 266 13.65 4.15 48.14
N ASN A 267 12.64 3.34 47.81
CA ASN A 267 11.56 2.91 48.70
C ASN A 267 11.78 1.47 49.18
#